data_AF-A0A821V339-F1
#
_entry.id   AF-A0A821V339-F1
#
_cell.length_a   1.000
_cell.length_b   1.000
_cell.length_c   1.000
_cell.angle_alpha   90.00
_cell.angle_beta   90.00
_cell.angle_gamma   90.00
#
_symmetry.space_group_name_H-M   'P 1'
#
loop_
_entity.id
_entity.type
_entity.pdbx_description
1 polymer ?
#
loop_
_entity_poly.entity_id
_entity_poly.type
_entity_poly.pdbx_seq_one_letter_code
_entity_poly.pdbx_strand_id
1 'polypeptide(L)'
;MGPIRGIAPLLIRVTRKKIESCREAGQEVQLYWVKAHAGLQGNEAADTAAKEAALNLKCKPHYNTCPISYVKRLLREKSKAEWQTRYQNSENASVTKIFFSSPEQAYRAFKNGRLTNKLTQMLKGHGGFSEYLHRFKCKGDPTCPCDQQSTQDVRHCLLECPRHALARLLDLEQVIGTGKITMEDLSQVMNNAELRRHFKNYATKIVTTLLKENKSKLS
;
A
#
# COMPACT_ATOMS: atom_id res chain seq x y z
N MET A 1 26.16 -13.32 8.65
CA MET A 1 25.40 -12.13 9.12
C MET A 1 26.07 -10.89 8.56
N GLY A 2 25.35 -10.07 7.77
CA GLY A 2 25.93 -8.91 7.08
C GLY A 2 26.25 -7.75 8.03
N PRO A 3 27.27 -6.93 7.73
CA PRO A 3 27.67 -5.84 8.61
C PRO A 3 26.58 -4.77 8.69
N ILE A 4 26.28 -4.34 9.91
CA ILE A 4 25.33 -3.27 10.24
C ILE A 4 25.90 -1.95 9.68
N ARG A 5 25.57 -1.64 8.42
CA ARG A 5 25.92 -0.38 7.77
C ARG A 5 24.94 0.70 8.19
N GLY A 6 25.25 1.38 9.29
CA GLY A 6 24.57 2.62 9.64
C GLY A 6 24.72 2.96 11.12
N ILE A 7 25.89 3.51 11.48
CA ILE A 7 26.23 4.37 12.65
C ILE A 7 27.76 4.31 12.91
N ALA A 8 28.47 3.27 12.47
CA ALA A 8 29.73 2.89 13.10
C ALA A 8 31.08 3.51 12.64
N PRO A 9 31.27 4.34 11.58
CA PRO A 9 32.63 4.77 11.22
C PRO A 9 33.30 5.66 12.28
N LEU A 10 32.54 6.59 12.87
CA LEU A 10 33.07 7.55 13.85
C LEU A 10 33.23 6.92 15.23
N LEU A 11 32.25 6.13 15.69
CA LEU A 11 32.36 5.41 16.95
C LEU A 11 33.57 4.47 16.92
N ILE A 12 33.76 3.71 15.83
CA ILE A 12 34.95 2.85 15.66
C ILE A 12 36.24 3.68 15.71
N ARG A 13 36.29 4.84 15.03
CA ARG A 13 37.47 5.72 15.06
C ARG A 13 37.77 6.27 16.45
N VAL A 14 36.75 6.75 17.17
CA VAL A 14 36.91 7.31 18.52
C VAL A 14 37.29 6.22 19.51
N THR A 15 36.62 5.06 19.47
CA THR A 15 36.95 3.90 20.31
C THR A 15 38.38 3.44 20.06
N ARG A 16 38.82 3.37 18.80
CA ARG A 16 40.20 3.01 18.45
C ARG A 16 41.22 3.98 19.06
N LYS A 17 41.02 5.29 18.88
CA LYS A 17 41.90 6.31 19.47
C LYS A 17 42.00 6.18 20.99
N LYS A 18 40.88 5.96 21.68
CA LYS A 18 40.87 5.78 23.13
C LYS A 18 41.65 4.53 23.56
N ILE A 19 41.48 3.42 22.84
CA ILE A 19 42.23 2.18 23.10
C ILE A 19 43.73 2.40 22.88
N GLU A 20 44.12 3.13 21.82
CA GLU A 20 45.52 3.49 21.56
C GLU A 20 46.10 4.33 22.70
N SER A 21 45.40 5.37 23.17
CA SER A 21 45.86 6.19 24.31
C SER A 21 46.00 5.39 25.62
N CYS A 22 45.08 4.45 25.89
CA CYS A 22 45.21 3.56 27.05
C CYS A 22 46.46 2.67 26.94
N ARG A 23 46.76 2.16 25.75
CA ARG A 23 47.96 1.33 25.51
C ARG A 23 49.25 2.14 25.63
N GLU A 24 49.28 3.36 25.12
CA GLU A 24 50.41 4.29 25.27
C GLU A 24 50.69 4.63 26.75
N ALA A 25 49.64 4.64 27.58
CA ALA A 25 49.75 4.78 29.03
C ALA A 25 50.14 3.49 29.77
N GLY A 26 50.48 2.41 29.04
CA GLY A 26 50.90 1.13 29.61
C GLY A 26 49.75 0.24 30.11
N GLN A 27 48.50 0.52 29.74
CA GLN A 27 47.34 -0.26 30.16
C GLN A 27 47.00 -1.36 29.15
N GLU A 28 46.75 -2.58 29.65
CA GLU A 28 46.20 -3.66 28.84
C GLU A 28 44.67 -3.49 28.69
N VAL A 29 44.16 -3.56 27.46
CA VAL A 29 42.72 -3.39 27.16
C VAL A 29 42.19 -4.64 26.46
N GLN A 30 41.19 -5.28 27.08
CA GLN A 30 40.47 -6.42 26.53
C GLN A 30 39.01 -6.04 26.28
N LEU A 31 38.44 -6.53 25.18
CA LEU A 31 37.06 -6.23 24.79
C LEU A 31 36.24 -7.52 24.74
N TYR A 32 35.12 -7.52 25.46
CA TYR A 32 34.16 -8.62 25.49
C TYR A 32 32.81 -8.11 24.99
N TRP A 33 32.14 -8.91 24.15
CA TRP A 33 30.77 -8.63 23.75
C TRP A 33 29.81 -9.28 24.74
N VAL A 34 28.80 -8.51 25.16
CA VAL A 34 27.73 -8.96 26.04
C VAL A 34 26.39 -8.68 25.38
N LYS A 35 25.45 -9.61 25.51
CA LYS A 35 24.10 -9.48 24.96
C LYS A 35 23.33 -8.39 25.73
N ALA A 36 22.73 -7.46 25.00
CA ALA A 36 21.83 -6.46 25.57
C ALA A 36 20.57 -7.10 26.19
N HIS A 37 20.04 -6.48 27.24
CA HIS A 37 18.81 -6.90 27.94
C HIS A 37 18.83 -8.34 28.44
N ALA A 38 19.99 -8.80 28.93
CA ALA A 38 20.21 -10.15 29.42
C ALA A 38 20.19 -10.26 30.97
N GLY A 39 19.78 -9.22 31.72
CA GLY A 39 19.76 -9.26 33.19
C GLY A 39 21.10 -8.97 33.86
N LEU A 40 22.15 -8.62 33.10
CA LEU A 40 23.48 -8.37 33.66
C LEU A 40 23.55 -6.98 34.24
N GLN A 41 23.62 -6.89 35.57
CA GLN A 41 23.56 -5.65 36.34
C GLN A 41 24.47 -4.55 35.80
N GLY A 42 25.73 -4.86 35.46
CA GLY A 42 26.67 -3.88 34.91
C GLY A 42 26.29 -3.35 33.53
N ASN A 43 25.77 -4.21 32.65
CA ASN A 43 25.31 -3.81 31.31
C ASN A 43 24.02 -2.99 31.41
N GLU A 44 23.10 -3.39 32.28
CA GLU A 44 21.83 -2.68 32.48
C GLU A 44 22.04 -1.31 33.14
N ALA A 45 22.96 -1.21 34.10
CA ALA A 45 23.36 0.07 34.67
C ALA A 45 23.98 0.99 33.61
N ALA A 46 24.86 0.47 32.75
CA ALA A 46 25.44 1.24 31.65
C ALA A 46 24.38 1.69 30.62
N ASP A 47 23.45 0.81 30.24
CA ASP A 47 22.34 1.14 29.31
C ASP A 47 21.40 2.20 29.91
N THR A 48 21.11 2.11 31.22
CA THR A 48 20.27 3.06 31.94
C THR A 48 20.96 4.42 31.99
N ALA A 49 22.24 4.47 32.38
CA ALA A 49 23.03 5.71 32.39
C ALA A 49 23.10 6.35 30.99
N ALA A 50 23.28 5.55 29.93
CA ALA A 50 23.28 6.05 28.56
C ALA A 50 21.93 6.62 28.14
N LYS A 51 20.80 5.98 28.53
CA LYS A 51 19.44 6.47 28.26
C LYS A 51 19.15 7.77 29.02
N GLU A 52 19.47 7.83 30.31
CA GLU A 52 19.30 9.03 31.14
C GLU A 52 20.13 10.19 30.59
N ALA A 53 21.38 9.94 30.21
CA ALA A 53 22.22 10.92 29.55
C ALA A 53 21.59 11.41 28.23
N ALA A 54 21.08 10.50 27.39
CA ALA A 54 20.43 10.87 26.14
C ALA A 54 19.13 11.69 26.34
N LEU A 55 18.41 11.49 27.45
CA LEU A 55 17.20 12.24 27.79
C LEU A 55 17.50 13.63 28.37
N ASN A 56 18.56 13.75 29.18
CA ASN A 56 18.88 14.97 29.94
C ASN A 56 19.89 15.89 29.24
N LEU A 57 20.75 15.37 28.37
CA LEU A 57 21.70 16.16 27.59
C LEU A 57 21.06 16.58 26.26
N LYS A 58 20.53 17.81 26.20
CA LYS A 58 20.30 18.53 24.94
C LYS A 58 21.61 19.00 24.31
N CYS A 59 22.60 18.11 24.19
CA CYS A 59 23.81 18.42 23.45
C CYS A 59 23.50 18.45 21.95
N LYS A 60 24.00 19.46 21.25
CA LYS A 60 24.06 19.37 19.77
C LYS A 60 24.82 18.09 19.42
N PRO A 61 24.32 17.26 18.48
CA PRO A 61 25.04 16.07 18.06
C PRO A 61 26.48 16.43 17.71
N HIS A 62 27.45 15.65 18.18
CA HIS A 62 28.87 15.85 17.89
C HIS A 62 29.24 15.63 16.41
N TYR A 63 28.22 15.45 15.55
CA TYR A 63 28.33 15.19 14.13
C TYR A 63 27.15 15.85 13.40
N ASN A 64 27.41 16.44 12.23
CA ASN A 64 26.37 17.04 11.37
C ASN A 64 25.73 16.04 10.39
N THR A 65 26.15 14.76 10.43
CA THR A 65 25.75 13.75 9.44
C THR A 65 24.66 12.82 9.98
N CYS A 66 23.52 12.70 9.31
CA CYS A 66 22.52 11.70 9.65
C CYS A 66 22.74 10.37 8.90
N PRO A 67 22.26 9.23 9.43
CA PRO A 67 22.34 7.96 8.71
C PRO A 67 21.66 8.03 7.34
N ILE A 68 22.25 7.43 6.31
CA ILE A 68 21.63 7.36 4.97
C ILE A 68 20.24 6.71 5.04
N SER A 69 20.05 5.72 5.91
CA SER A 69 18.75 5.09 6.17
C SER A 69 17.69 6.09 6.65
N TYR A 70 18.08 7.07 7.46
CA TYR A 70 17.23 8.15 7.94
C TYR A 70 16.80 9.05 6.78
N VAL A 71 17.74 9.54 5.97
CA VAL A 71 17.43 10.35 4.77
C VAL A 71 16.53 9.58 3.80
N LYS A 72 16.86 8.32 3.50
CA LYS A 72 16.04 7.46 2.63
C LYS A 72 14.63 7.26 3.17
N ARG A 73 14.46 7.15 4.49
CA ARG A 73 13.14 7.06 5.13
C ARG A 73 12.34 8.35 4.91
N LEU A 74 12.94 9.51 5.21
CA LEU A 74 12.29 10.81 5.01
C LEU A 74 11.90 11.05 3.54
N LEU A 75 12.79 10.74 2.60
CA LEU A 75 12.49 10.87 1.17
C LEU A 75 11.31 9.98 0.77
N ARG A 76 11.27 8.72 1.24
CA ARG A 76 10.13 7.82 0.97
C ARG A 76 8.83 8.34 1.57
N GLU A 77 8.86 8.85 2.81
CA GLU A 77 7.68 9.43 3.45
C GLU A 77 7.16 10.64 2.66
N LYS A 78 8.06 11.54 2.24
CA LYS A 78 7.71 12.70 1.41
C LYS A 78 7.12 12.28 0.05
N SER A 79 7.77 11.34 -0.65
CA SER A 79 7.27 10.86 -1.94
C SER A 79 5.90 10.20 -1.83
N LYS A 80 5.63 9.44 -0.76
CA LYS A 80 4.31 8.85 -0.51
C LYS A 80 3.25 9.90 -0.26
N ALA A 81 3.55 10.88 0.60
CA ALA A 81 2.62 11.97 0.88
C ALA A 81 2.26 12.74 -0.41
N GLU A 82 3.26 13.08 -1.22
CA GLU A 82 3.04 13.78 -2.48
C GLU A 82 2.24 12.94 -3.48
N TRP A 83 2.48 11.62 -3.54
CA TRP A 83 1.70 10.72 -4.37
C TRP A 83 0.24 10.62 -3.90
N GLN A 84 0.00 10.54 -2.58
CA GLN A 84 -1.33 10.55 -2.00
C GLN A 84 -2.08 11.84 -2.34
N THR A 85 -1.44 13.00 -2.21
CA THR A 85 -2.04 14.29 -2.58
C THR A 85 -2.40 14.33 -4.06
N ARG A 86 -1.47 13.94 -4.95
CA ARG A 86 -1.75 13.88 -6.39
C ARG A 86 -2.89 12.91 -6.71
N TYR A 87 -2.93 11.77 -6.04
CA TYR A 87 -4.00 10.79 -6.20
C TYR A 87 -5.35 11.39 -5.81
N GLN A 88 -5.47 11.97 -4.62
CA GLN A 88 -6.72 12.56 -4.11
C GLN A 88 -7.23 13.71 -4.99
N ASN A 89 -6.33 14.54 -5.51
CA ASN A 89 -6.70 15.71 -6.32
C ASN A 89 -6.91 15.39 -7.81
N SER A 90 -6.54 14.19 -8.28
CA SER A 90 -6.69 13.82 -9.69
C SER A 90 -8.14 13.49 -10.09
N GLU A 91 -8.64 14.08 -11.16
CA GLU A 91 -9.96 13.74 -11.73
C GLU A 91 -9.93 12.39 -12.50
N ASN A 92 -8.78 12.02 -13.07
CA ASN A 92 -8.62 10.86 -13.97
C ASN A 92 -8.74 9.49 -13.29
N ALA A 93 -8.80 9.44 -11.96
CA ALA A 93 -8.83 8.20 -11.19
C ALA A 93 -10.14 7.99 -10.42
N SER A 94 -11.21 8.69 -10.78
CA SER A 94 -12.50 8.66 -10.08
C SER A 94 -13.02 7.24 -9.83
N VAL A 95 -12.97 6.36 -10.82
CA VAL A 95 -13.42 4.96 -10.67
C VAL A 95 -12.49 4.16 -9.74
N THR A 96 -11.18 4.30 -9.90
CA THR A 96 -10.22 3.57 -9.06
C THR A 96 -10.30 3.99 -7.58
N LYS A 97 -10.65 5.25 -7.31
CA LYS A 97 -10.84 5.79 -5.96
C LYS A 97 -11.98 5.13 -5.18
N ILE A 98 -12.97 4.58 -5.87
CA ILE A 98 -14.06 3.80 -5.26
C ILE A 98 -13.49 2.56 -4.54
N PHE A 99 -12.48 1.93 -5.15
CA PHE A 99 -11.87 0.69 -4.66
C PHE A 99 -10.68 0.94 -3.72
N PHE A 100 -9.97 2.05 -3.92
CA PHE A 100 -8.75 2.35 -3.18
C PHE A 100 -8.69 3.83 -2.80
N SER A 101 -8.71 4.11 -1.50
CA SER A 101 -8.57 5.45 -0.92
C SER A 101 -7.12 5.97 -1.00
N SER A 102 -6.14 5.08 -1.19
CA SER A 102 -4.73 5.46 -1.38
C SER A 102 -4.00 4.55 -2.38
N PRO A 103 -2.93 5.06 -3.05
CA PRO A 103 -2.07 4.23 -3.86
C PRO A 103 -1.39 3.12 -3.06
N GLU A 104 -1.05 3.35 -1.79
CA GLU A 104 -0.51 2.33 -0.90
C GLU A 104 -1.48 1.16 -0.69
N GLN A 105 -2.79 1.46 -0.59
CA GLN A 105 -3.82 0.43 -0.47
C GLN A 105 -3.87 -0.45 -1.73
N ALA A 106 -3.89 0.17 -2.91
CA ALA A 106 -3.84 -0.53 -4.19
C ALA A 106 -2.57 -1.38 -4.31
N TYR A 107 -1.40 -0.82 -3.96
CA TYR A 107 -0.14 -1.55 -3.95
C TYR A 107 -0.18 -2.77 -3.01
N ARG A 108 -0.70 -2.62 -1.79
CA ARG A 108 -0.82 -3.74 -0.83
C ARG A 108 -1.80 -4.81 -1.31
N ALA A 109 -2.88 -4.43 -1.98
CA ALA A 109 -3.87 -5.36 -2.50
C ALA A 109 -3.32 -6.26 -3.62
N PHE A 110 -2.32 -5.76 -4.37
CA PHE A 110 -1.77 -6.45 -5.54
C PHE A 110 -0.28 -6.80 -5.47
N LYS A 111 0.46 -6.42 -4.41
CA LYS A 111 1.90 -6.71 -4.28
C LYS A 111 2.27 -8.18 -4.49
N ASN A 112 1.39 -9.08 -4.08
CA ASN A 112 1.59 -10.53 -4.10
C ASN A 112 0.57 -11.24 -5.01
N GLY A 113 -0.22 -10.49 -5.79
CA GLY A 113 -1.33 -11.03 -6.57
C GLY A 113 -1.29 -10.55 -8.01
N ARG A 114 -1.83 -11.36 -8.93
CA ARG A 114 -1.92 -10.97 -10.33
C ARG A 114 -3.08 -10.01 -10.55
N LEU A 115 -2.80 -8.89 -11.21
CA LEU A 115 -3.80 -8.01 -11.81
C LEU A 115 -4.11 -8.55 -13.21
N THR A 116 -5.35 -8.94 -13.47
CA THR A 116 -5.78 -9.46 -14.79
C THR A 116 -6.38 -8.34 -15.62
N ASN A 117 -6.35 -8.45 -16.95
CA ASN A 117 -6.92 -7.44 -17.85
C ASN A 117 -8.39 -7.13 -17.54
N LYS A 118 -9.19 -8.16 -17.21
CA LYS A 118 -10.61 -7.99 -16.84
C LYS A 118 -10.76 -7.25 -15.52
N LEU A 119 -9.94 -7.56 -14.52
CA LEU A 119 -9.94 -6.85 -13.25
C LEU A 119 -9.49 -5.40 -13.43
N THR A 120 -8.47 -5.14 -14.24
CA THR A 120 -8.04 -3.77 -14.59
C THR A 120 -9.17 -2.99 -15.24
N GLN A 121 -9.92 -3.62 -16.15
CA GLN A 121 -11.09 -3.00 -16.79
C GLN A 121 -12.16 -2.61 -15.77
N MET A 122 -12.52 -3.52 -14.84
CA MET A 122 -13.44 -3.21 -13.75
C MET A 122 -12.95 -2.03 -12.90
N LEU A 123 -11.70 -2.08 -12.44
CA LEU A 123 -11.15 -1.08 -11.51
C LEU A 123 -10.93 0.31 -12.14
N LYS A 124 -10.91 0.38 -13.47
CA LYS A 124 -10.79 1.64 -14.22
C LYS A 124 -12.10 2.09 -14.87
N GLY A 125 -13.11 1.23 -14.91
CA GLY A 125 -14.32 1.46 -15.71
C GLY A 125 -14.01 1.56 -17.20
N HIS A 126 -13.11 0.72 -17.68
CA HIS A 126 -12.63 0.71 -19.06
C HIS A 126 -13.07 -0.55 -19.80
N GLY A 127 -12.91 -0.55 -21.12
CA GLY A 127 -13.10 -1.74 -21.94
C GLY A 127 -14.57 -1.95 -22.31
N GLY A 128 -15.19 -3.02 -21.84
CA GLY A 128 -16.54 -3.42 -22.28
C GLY A 128 -17.70 -2.56 -21.77
N PHE A 129 -17.49 -1.56 -20.91
CA PHE A 129 -18.57 -0.71 -20.38
C PHE A 129 -19.12 0.22 -21.47
N SER A 130 -20.44 0.30 -21.62
CA SER A 130 -21.03 1.16 -22.66
C SER A 130 -20.76 2.64 -22.42
N GLU A 131 -20.71 3.09 -21.16
CA GLU A 131 -20.28 4.46 -20.81
C GLU A 131 -18.89 4.77 -21.39
N TYR A 132 -17.93 3.89 -21.15
CA TYR A 132 -16.57 4.03 -21.64
C TYR A 132 -16.52 4.04 -23.17
N LEU A 133 -17.17 3.07 -23.81
CA LEU A 133 -17.19 2.97 -25.27
C LEU A 133 -17.86 4.19 -25.91
N HIS A 134 -18.93 4.70 -25.33
CA HIS A 134 -19.60 5.92 -25.80
C HIS A 134 -18.70 7.15 -25.67
N ARG A 135 -18.00 7.31 -24.53
CA ARG A 135 -17.03 8.39 -24.34
C ARG A 135 -15.92 8.41 -25.40
N PHE A 136 -15.51 7.23 -25.87
CA PHE A 136 -14.53 7.06 -26.95
C PHE A 136 -15.16 6.93 -28.35
N LYS A 137 -16.44 7.27 -28.50
CA LYS A 137 -17.18 7.24 -29.78
C LYS A 137 -17.20 5.88 -30.48
N CYS A 138 -17.02 4.81 -29.71
CA CYS A 138 -17.06 3.42 -30.14
C CYS A 138 -18.46 2.80 -30.02
N LYS A 139 -19.40 3.48 -29.36
CA LYS A 139 -20.80 3.08 -29.22
C LYS A 139 -21.67 4.34 -29.17
N GLY A 140 -22.81 4.33 -29.87
CA GLY A 140 -23.69 5.51 -29.93
C GLY A 140 -24.53 5.76 -28.68
N ASP A 141 -24.65 4.76 -27.79
CA ASP A 141 -25.52 4.81 -26.62
C ASP A 141 -24.81 4.20 -25.38
N PRO A 142 -24.67 4.95 -24.28
CA PRO A 142 -24.05 4.47 -23.04
C PRO A 142 -25.01 3.66 -22.15
N THR A 143 -26.30 3.55 -22.48
CA THR A 143 -27.29 2.91 -21.61
C THR A 143 -27.12 1.41 -21.49
N CYS A 144 -27.59 0.87 -20.37
CA CYS A 144 -27.58 -0.55 -20.06
C CYS A 144 -28.80 -1.24 -20.69
N PRO A 145 -28.63 -2.42 -21.32
CA PRO A 145 -29.74 -3.18 -21.88
C PRO A 145 -30.77 -3.68 -20.84
N CYS A 146 -30.51 -3.53 -19.54
CA CYS A 146 -31.43 -4.00 -18.51
C CYS A 146 -32.70 -3.15 -18.40
N ASP A 147 -32.58 -1.84 -18.65
CA ASP A 147 -33.68 -0.87 -18.51
C ASP A 147 -33.66 0.21 -19.60
N GLN A 148 -32.61 0.28 -20.42
CA GLN A 148 -32.40 1.30 -21.47
C GLN A 148 -32.44 2.74 -20.94
N GLN A 149 -32.19 2.92 -19.64
CA GLN A 149 -32.24 4.22 -18.98
C GLN A 149 -30.98 4.46 -18.15
N SER A 150 -30.55 3.46 -17.38
CA SER A 150 -29.34 3.55 -16.57
C SER A 150 -28.10 3.53 -17.45
N THR A 151 -27.12 4.37 -17.14
CA THR A 151 -25.81 4.31 -17.80
C THR A 151 -25.09 3.01 -17.41
N GLN A 152 -24.55 2.26 -18.39
CA GLN A 152 -23.80 1.04 -18.13
C GLN A 152 -22.35 1.33 -17.69
N ASP A 153 -22.21 1.89 -16.49
CA ASP A 153 -20.94 2.16 -15.83
C ASP A 153 -20.59 1.10 -14.77
N VAL A 154 -19.46 1.30 -14.06
CA VAL A 154 -19.01 0.39 -13.00
C VAL A 154 -20.01 0.31 -11.85
N ARG A 155 -20.55 1.44 -11.40
CA ARG A 155 -21.46 1.49 -10.26
C ARG A 155 -22.72 0.69 -10.56
N HIS A 156 -23.36 0.98 -11.69
CA HIS A 156 -24.57 0.30 -12.11
C HIS A 156 -24.30 -1.20 -12.27
N CYS A 157 -23.30 -1.60 -13.05
CA CYS A 157 -23.04 -3.01 -13.31
C CYS A 157 -22.66 -3.78 -12.04
N LEU A 158 -21.92 -3.16 -11.13
CA LEU A 158 -21.43 -3.81 -9.92
C LEU A 158 -22.49 -3.90 -8.83
N LEU A 159 -23.32 -2.87 -8.63
CA LEU A 159 -24.17 -2.74 -7.42
C LEU A 159 -25.68 -2.74 -7.69
N GLU A 160 -26.12 -2.39 -8.90
CA GLU A 160 -27.53 -2.06 -9.15
C GLU A 160 -28.14 -2.96 -10.22
N CYS A 161 -27.37 -3.33 -11.25
CA CYS A 161 -27.88 -3.99 -12.43
C CYS A 161 -28.56 -5.32 -12.10
N PRO A 162 -29.84 -5.51 -12.49
CA PRO A 162 -30.58 -6.74 -12.20
C PRO A 162 -30.00 -7.94 -12.95
N ARG A 163 -29.35 -7.72 -14.10
CA ARG A 163 -28.68 -8.76 -14.89
C ARG A 163 -27.49 -9.40 -14.16
N HIS A 164 -26.96 -8.73 -13.14
CA HIS A 164 -25.86 -9.23 -12.32
C HIS A 164 -26.30 -9.55 -10.90
N ALA A 165 -27.59 -9.43 -10.56
CA ALA A 165 -28.11 -9.58 -9.20
C ALA A 165 -27.80 -10.95 -8.59
N LEU A 166 -28.02 -12.04 -9.33
CA LEU A 166 -27.74 -13.39 -8.82
C LEU A 166 -26.24 -13.59 -8.55
N ALA A 167 -25.37 -13.15 -9.45
CA ALA A 167 -23.92 -13.25 -9.25
C ALA A 167 -23.45 -12.35 -8.10
N ARG A 168 -24.03 -11.15 -7.97
CA ARG A 168 -23.75 -10.23 -6.85
C ARG A 168 -24.10 -10.86 -5.51
N LEU A 169 -25.29 -11.46 -5.43
CA LEU A 169 -25.79 -12.11 -4.22
C LEU A 169 -24.88 -13.27 -3.80
N LEU A 170 -24.63 -14.20 -4.71
CA LEU A 170 -23.90 -15.45 -4.42
C LEU A 170 -22.40 -15.25 -4.27
N ASP A 171 -21.79 -14.41 -5.12
CA ASP A 171 -20.33 -14.27 -5.12
C ASP A 171 -19.85 -13.21 -4.12
N LEU A 172 -20.69 -12.26 -3.70
CA LEU A 172 -20.27 -11.08 -2.95
C LEU A 172 -21.12 -10.80 -1.69
N GLU A 173 -22.41 -10.51 -1.82
CA GLU A 173 -23.26 -10.05 -0.70
C GLU A 173 -23.37 -11.12 0.41
N GLN A 174 -23.63 -12.38 0.06
CA GLN A 174 -23.69 -13.47 1.03
C GLN A 174 -22.36 -13.68 1.78
N VAL A 175 -21.23 -13.38 1.14
CA VAL A 175 -19.90 -13.59 1.71
C VAL A 175 -19.50 -12.43 2.62
N ILE A 176 -19.86 -11.20 2.25
CA ILE A 176 -19.60 -10.02 3.10
C ILE A 176 -20.48 -10.07 4.35
N GLY A 177 -21.67 -10.66 4.28
CA GLY A 177 -22.61 -10.76 5.40
C GLY A 177 -23.31 -9.43 5.72
N THR A 178 -23.05 -8.38 4.92
CA THR A 178 -23.85 -7.15 4.89
C THR A 178 -24.86 -7.29 3.77
N GLY A 179 -26.15 -7.00 4.04
CA GLY A 179 -27.25 -7.29 3.12
C GLY A 179 -27.00 -6.85 1.66
N LYS A 180 -27.32 -5.59 1.33
CA LYS A 180 -27.04 -5.03 0.01
C LYS A 180 -25.71 -4.30 0.05
N ILE A 181 -24.77 -4.67 -0.82
CA ILE A 181 -23.47 -3.99 -0.91
C ILE A 181 -23.61 -2.57 -1.46
N THR A 182 -22.90 -1.62 -0.87
CA THR A 182 -22.85 -0.22 -1.31
C THR A 182 -21.45 0.19 -1.81
N MET A 183 -21.29 1.45 -2.22
CA MET A 183 -20.01 1.98 -2.70
C MET A 183 -18.99 2.08 -1.56
N GLU A 184 -19.46 2.37 -0.35
CA GLU A 184 -18.65 2.54 0.85
C GLU A 184 -17.96 1.23 1.27
N ASP A 185 -18.60 0.10 1.00
CA ASP A 185 -18.09 -1.24 1.33
C ASP A 185 -16.89 -1.64 0.46
N LEU A 186 -16.77 -1.09 -0.76
CA LEU A 186 -15.82 -1.58 -1.77
C LEU A 186 -14.35 -1.44 -1.33
N SER A 187 -14.00 -0.35 -0.65
CA SER A 187 -12.65 -0.17 -0.12
C SER A 187 -12.31 -1.22 0.95
N GLN A 188 -13.27 -1.58 1.81
CA GLN A 188 -13.11 -2.62 2.82
C GLN A 188 -13.00 -4.01 2.17
N VAL A 189 -13.86 -4.32 1.20
CA VAL A 189 -13.80 -5.56 0.40
C VAL A 189 -12.42 -5.73 -0.23
N MET A 190 -11.85 -4.65 -0.77
CA MET A 190 -10.53 -4.69 -1.40
C MET A 190 -9.37 -4.79 -0.40
N ASN A 191 -9.58 -4.45 0.88
CA ASN A 191 -8.56 -4.61 1.93
C ASN A 191 -8.49 -6.03 2.49
N ASN A 192 -9.62 -6.75 2.53
CA ASN A 192 -9.68 -8.12 3.00
C ASN A 192 -9.28 -9.08 1.87
N ALA A 193 -8.32 -9.98 2.11
CA ALA A 193 -7.81 -10.89 1.09
C ALA A 193 -8.86 -11.90 0.57
N GLU A 194 -9.73 -12.37 1.46
CA GLU A 194 -10.81 -13.30 1.13
C GLU A 194 -11.92 -12.59 0.35
N LEU A 195 -12.45 -11.47 0.87
CA LEU A 195 -13.48 -10.71 0.17
C LEU A 195 -12.99 -10.20 -1.19
N ARG A 196 -11.73 -9.79 -1.30
CA ARG A 196 -11.11 -9.40 -2.57
C ARG A 196 -11.07 -10.56 -3.56
N ARG A 197 -10.89 -11.82 -3.13
CA ARG A 197 -10.94 -13.00 -4.02
C ARG A 197 -12.35 -13.18 -4.59
N HIS A 198 -13.37 -13.03 -3.75
CA HIS A 198 -14.78 -13.07 -4.13
C HIS A 198 -15.14 -11.95 -5.12
N PHE A 199 -14.75 -10.71 -4.81
CA PHE A 199 -14.88 -9.57 -5.71
C PHE A 199 -14.25 -9.83 -7.08
N LYS A 200 -13.04 -10.38 -7.13
CA LYS A 200 -12.36 -10.70 -8.40
C LYS A 200 -13.17 -11.65 -9.27
N ASN A 201 -13.79 -12.66 -8.68
CA ASN A 201 -14.61 -13.62 -9.41
C ASN A 201 -15.87 -12.94 -9.97
N TYR A 202 -16.58 -12.21 -9.14
CA TYR A 202 -17.77 -11.45 -9.54
C TYR A 202 -17.46 -10.42 -10.63
N ALA A 203 -16.44 -9.59 -10.44
CA ALA A 203 -15.98 -8.60 -11.41
C ALA A 203 -15.59 -9.24 -12.75
N THR A 204 -14.96 -10.42 -12.71
CA THR A 204 -14.60 -11.16 -13.92
C THR A 204 -15.83 -11.63 -14.69
N LYS A 205 -16.90 -12.07 -14.00
CA LYS A 205 -18.17 -12.46 -14.63
C LYS A 205 -18.80 -11.25 -15.34
N ILE A 206 -18.93 -10.12 -14.65
CA ILE A 206 -19.47 -8.87 -15.23
C ILE A 206 -18.69 -8.49 -16.50
N VAL A 207 -17.38 -8.28 -16.38
CA VAL A 207 -16.57 -7.81 -17.51
C VAL A 207 -16.58 -8.80 -18.67
N THR A 208 -16.66 -10.11 -18.40
CA THR A 208 -16.79 -11.11 -19.46
C THR A 208 -18.11 -10.97 -20.22
N THR A 209 -19.21 -10.74 -19.51
CA THR A 209 -20.53 -10.48 -20.10
C THR A 209 -20.52 -9.22 -20.95
N LEU A 210 -20.03 -8.11 -20.39
CA LEU A 210 -19.94 -6.82 -21.08
C LEU A 210 -19.08 -6.89 -22.35
N LEU A 211 -17.93 -7.57 -22.27
CA LEU A 211 -17.05 -7.75 -23.43
C LEU A 211 -17.67 -8.59 -24.53
N LYS A 212 -18.58 -9.53 -24.22
CA LYS A 212 -19.29 -10.31 -25.25
C LYS A 212 -20.36 -9.47 -25.93
N GLU A 213 -21.09 -8.68 -25.16
CA GLU A 213 -22.21 -7.86 -25.64
C GLU A 213 -21.77 -6.66 -26.45
N ASN A 214 -20.69 -6.00 -26.02
CA ASN A 214 -20.27 -4.74 -26.60
C ASN A 214 -19.08 -4.88 -27.59
N LYS A 215 -18.55 -6.10 -27.81
CA LYS A 215 -17.51 -6.34 -28.85
C LYS A 215 -18.01 -6.16 -30.27
N SER A 216 -19.31 -6.31 -30.51
CA SER A 216 -19.90 -6.51 -31.85
C SER A 216 -20.18 -5.22 -32.63
N LYS A 217 -19.71 -4.04 -32.18
CA LYS A 217 -19.99 -2.74 -32.84
C LYS A 217 -18.74 -1.89 -33.12
N LEU A 218 -17.57 -2.51 -33.18
CA LEU A 218 -16.30 -1.85 -33.52
C LEU A 218 -15.84 -2.10 -34.97
N SER A 219 -16.73 -2.56 -35.86
CA SER A 219 -16.46 -2.70 -37.30
C SER A 219 -16.57 -1.37 -38.03
#